data_AF-A0A1V5X4I3-F1
#
_entry.id   AF-A0A1V5X4I3-F1
#
_cell.length_a   1.000
_cell.length_b   1.000
_cell.length_c   1.000
_cell.angle_alpha   90.00
_cell.angle_beta   90.00
_cell.angle_gamma   90.00
#
_symmetry.space_group_name_H-M   'P 1'
#
loop_
_entity.id
_entity.type
_entity.pdbx_description
1 polymer ?
#
loop_
_entity_poly.entity_id
_entity_poly.type
_entity_poly.pdbx_seq_one_letter_code
_entity_poly.pdbx_strand_id
1 'polypeptide(L)'
;MLREVCHNHVKPRLLAFRTSQNSNGVNARYGYGDFTFARPSDGILTVTPREAFTRNSLIFGVQGGAGDGGYVGNSDATGKSSVFSLTGYDSAGNATDSDIDGVIFGWDSSDANLVKDQRVTTGLYNSRIIWGRVTGTTGAVVVGNGDFSVTRSGTGTYVVSYRRTFSQAPVVLVSGIATSTALSPRITNSASARLATGCTITLAGNSGSPADGDFYIVVIGQDTRSDSSKRRQILMNSQRKPRILGAQVTMASGTPSLTIGGQTGGIDFTGLTDNEAGDFSLTIAKPFARQPAVIVSTTTQRSQVHSYSNNVIRVLTKAANDTNTDVDGVTNILVIGSDDASEY
;
A
#
# COMPACT_ATOMS: atom_id res chain seq x y z
N MET A 1 -2.01 -1.89 24.14
CA MET A 1 -2.56 -0.50 24.14
C MET A 1 -2.32 0.08 22.75
N LEU A 2 -3.25 0.84 22.21
CA LEU A 2 -3.04 1.50 20.91
C LEU A 2 -2.29 2.84 21.07
N ARG A 3 -1.47 3.19 20.09
CA ARG A 3 -0.59 4.36 19.99
C ARG A 3 -0.95 5.13 18.72
N GLU A 4 -0.71 6.42 18.72
CA GLU A 4 -0.98 7.30 17.58
C GLU A 4 0.11 7.13 16.52
N VAL A 5 -0.29 7.02 15.24
CA VAL A 5 0.65 6.99 14.11
C VAL A 5 1.06 8.41 13.77
N CYS A 6 2.37 8.62 13.67
CA CYS A 6 2.96 9.91 13.38
C CYS A 6 3.59 10.02 11.99
N HIS A 7 3.80 11.26 11.54
CA HIS A 7 4.49 11.62 10.31
C HIS A 7 5.17 12.99 10.48
N ASN A 8 6.28 13.22 9.79
CA ASN A 8 7.13 14.41 9.97
C ASN A 8 6.57 15.70 9.33
N HIS A 9 5.63 15.58 8.41
CA HIS A 9 5.00 16.72 7.73
C HIS A 9 3.67 17.14 8.36
N VAL A 10 3.30 18.39 8.11
CA VAL A 10 2.04 18.99 8.56
C VAL A 10 0.80 18.39 7.87
N LYS A 11 -0.25 18.17 8.66
CA LYS A 11 -1.59 17.66 8.28
C LYS A 11 -1.57 16.43 7.36
N PRO A 12 -0.91 15.33 7.77
CA PRO A 12 -0.91 14.08 7.03
C PRO A 12 -2.28 13.40 7.13
N ARG A 13 -2.77 12.87 6.01
CA ARG A 13 -4.06 12.21 5.91
C ARG A 13 -3.96 10.90 5.13
N LEU A 14 -4.57 9.84 5.68
CA LEU A 14 -4.62 8.51 5.09
C LEU A 14 -6.08 8.10 4.91
N LEU A 15 -6.52 7.92 3.67
CA LEU A 15 -7.88 7.55 3.32
C LEU A 15 -7.89 6.18 2.66
N ALA A 16 -8.71 5.26 3.17
CA ALA A 16 -8.78 3.90 2.68
C ALA A 16 -10.14 3.65 2.01
N PHE A 17 -10.14 2.88 0.93
CA PHE A 17 -11.35 2.49 0.22
C PHE A 17 -11.29 1.04 -0.23
N ARG A 18 -12.46 0.49 -0.51
CA ARG A 18 -12.63 -0.80 -1.15
C ARG A 18 -13.77 -0.68 -2.14
N THR A 19 -13.57 -1.23 -3.34
CA THR A 19 -14.59 -1.26 -4.39
C THR A 19 -14.72 -2.65 -4.96
N SER A 20 -15.85 -2.90 -5.60
CA SER A 20 -16.05 -3.99 -6.55
C SER A 20 -16.52 -3.43 -7.88
N GLN A 21 -15.84 -3.81 -8.95
CA GLN A 21 -16.14 -3.35 -10.30
C GLN A 21 -16.67 -4.50 -11.15
N ASN A 22 -17.58 -4.17 -12.06
CA ASN A 22 -18.00 -5.03 -13.16
C ASN A 22 -18.51 -4.15 -14.31
N SER A 23 -18.95 -4.79 -15.39
CA SER A 23 -19.49 -4.10 -16.57
C SER A 23 -20.68 -3.17 -16.28
N ASN A 24 -21.39 -3.35 -15.16
CA ASN A 24 -22.50 -2.51 -14.75
C ASN A 24 -22.08 -1.30 -13.91
N GLY A 25 -20.81 -1.18 -13.51
CA GLY A 25 -20.27 -0.02 -12.81
C GLY A 25 -19.40 -0.36 -11.59
N VAL A 26 -19.33 0.59 -10.65
CA VAL A 26 -18.55 0.45 -9.40
C VAL A 26 -19.49 0.45 -8.21
N ASN A 27 -19.37 -0.57 -7.36
CA ASN A 27 -19.98 -0.60 -6.05
C ASN A 27 -18.89 -0.40 -5.00
N ALA A 28 -18.99 0.66 -4.19
CA ALA A 28 -18.06 0.80 -3.07
C ALA A 28 -18.45 -0.17 -1.94
N ARG A 29 -17.47 -0.71 -1.26
CA ARG A 29 -17.69 -1.52 -0.05
C ARG A 29 -17.14 -0.81 1.18
N TYR A 30 -16.28 0.19 0.98
CA TYR A 30 -15.66 1.01 2.01
C TYR A 30 -15.25 2.38 1.44
N GLY A 31 -15.31 3.44 2.25
CA GLY A 31 -14.85 4.80 1.87
C GLY A 31 -15.90 5.74 1.25
N TYR A 32 -17.19 5.40 1.27
CA TYR A 32 -18.27 6.20 0.66
C TYR A 32 -18.35 7.66 1.10
N GLY A 33 -18.02 7.94 2.37
CA GLY A 33 -18.01 9.30 2.90
C GLY A 33 -16.80 10.12 2.50
N ASP A 34 -15.74 9.49 2.03
CA ASP A 34 -14.48 10.15 1.65
C ASP A 34 -14.36 10.28 0.12
N PHE A 35 -15.04 9.43 -0.65
CA PHE A 35 -14.82 9.32 -2.10
C PHE A 35 -16.12 9.27 -2.91
N THR A 36 -15.99 9.62 -4.19
CA THR A 36 -16.86 9.17 -5.27
C THR A 36 -16.07 8.28 -6.22
N PHE A 37 -16.73 7.28 -6.79
CA PHE A 37 -16.08 6.28 -7.65
C PHE A 37 -16.76 6.23 -9.02
N ALA A 38 -15.98 6.00 -10.08
CA ALA A 38 -16.52 5.71 -11.40
C ALA A 38 -15.67 4.67 -12.16
N ARG A 39 -16.27 4.10 -13.20
CA ARG A 39 -15.65 3.15 -14.13
C ARG A 39 -15.71 3.76 -15.53
N PRO A 40 -14.67 4.49 -15.98
CA PRO A 40 -14.69 5.12 -17.31
C PRO A 40 -14.55 4.11 -18.45
N SER A 41 -13.87 2.99 -18.20
CA SER A 41 -13.68 1.89 -19.15
C SER A 41 -13.38 0.59 -18.41
N ASP A 42 -13.24 -0.50 -19.14
CA ASP A 42 -12.90 -1.82 -18.60
C ASP A 42 -11.59 -1.77 -17.81
N GLY A 43 -11.64 -2.32 -16.59
CA GLY A 43 -10.52 -2.41 -15.66
C GLY A 43 -10.06 -1.10 -15.03
N ILE A 44 -10.65 0.05 -15.39
CA ILE A 44 -10.27 1.34 -14.80
C ILE A 44 -11.25 1.73 -13.69
N LEU A 45 -10.71 2.02 -12.51
CA LEU A 45 -11.36 2.67 -11.39
C LEU A 45 -10.87 4.11 -11.28
N THR A 46 -11.79 5.07 -11.32
CA THR A 46 -11.49 6.43 -10.87
C THR A 46 -11.98 6.63 -9.44
N VAL A 47 -11.14 7.24 -8.62
CA VAL A 47 -11.37 7.55 -7.22
C VAL A 47 -11.22 9.06 -7.05
N THR A 48 -12.28 9.75 -6.69
CA THR A 48 -12.28 11.20 -6.50
C THR A 48 -12.52 11.49 -5.02
N PRO A 49 -11.53 12.00 -4.27
CA PRO A 49 -11.75 12.45 -2.89
C PRO A 49 -12.79 13.58 -2.87
N ARG A 50 -13.77 13.49 -1.98
CA ARG A 50 -14.75 14.57 -1.76
C ARG A 50 -14.09 15.84 -1.23
N GLU A 51 -13.00 15.67 -0.49
CA GLU A 51 -12.12 16.75 -0.07
C GLU A 51 -10.77 16.58 -0.74
N ALA A 52 -10.47 17.44 -1.73
CA ALA A 52 -9.20 17.41 -2.44
C ALA A 52 -8.00 17.59 -1.50
N PHE A 53 -6.89 16.93 -1.82
CA PHE A 53 -5.62 17.16 -1.15
C PHE A 53 -5.01 18.48 -1.60
N THR A 54 -4.25 19.12 -0.72
CA THR A 54 -3.60 20.40 -1.04
C THR A 54 -2.26 20.24 -1.76
N ARG A 55 -1.72 19.01 -1.77
CA ARG A 55 -0.46 18.60 -2.42
C ARG A 55 -0.67 17.30 -3.20
N ASN A 56 0.31 16.96 -4.04
CA ASN A 56 0.37 15.64 -4.67
C ASN A 56 0.25 14.56 -3.60
N SER A 57 -0.51 13.50 -3.89
CA SER A 57 -0.76 12.40 -2.98
C SER A 57 -0.27 11.09 -3.60
N LEU A 58 -0.03 10.11 -2.75
CA LEU A 58 0.37 8.76 -3.12
C LEU A 58 -0.87 7.90 -3.11
N ILE A 59 -1.10 7.14 -4.17
CA ILE A 59 -2.14 6.12 -4.21
C ILE A 59 -1.50 4.74 -4.28
N PHE A 60 -2.13 3.80 -3.59
CA PHE A 60 -1.76 2.39 -3.54
C PHE A 60 -3.03 1.58 -3.78
N GLY A 61 -2.89 0.50 -4.54
CA GLY A 61 -3.97 -0.44 -4.78
C GLY A 61 -3.44 -1.87 -4.79
N VAL A 62 -4.29 -2.80 -4.37
CA VAL A 62 -4.09 -4.23 -4.59
C VAL A 62 -5.38 -4.82 -5.13
N GLN A 63 -5.24 -5.74 -6.08
CA GLN A 63 -6.37 -6.37 -6.72
C GLN A 63 -7.03 -7.37 -5.77
N GLY A 64 -8.35 -7.43 -5.80
CA GLY A 64 -9.16 -8.42 -5.12
C GLY A 64 -10.04 -9.24 -6.09
N GLY A 65 -10.50 -10.41 -5.63
CA GLY A 65 -11.43 -11.26 -6.36
C GLY A 65 -10.84 -12.61 -6.84
N ALA A 66 -11.63 -13.37 -7.58
CA ALA A 66 -11.25 -14.69 -8.12
C ALA A 66 -10.60 -14.57 -9.51
N GLY A 67 -9.51 -15.30 -9.73
CA GLY A 67 -8.72 -15.29 -10.98
C GLY A 67 -7.21 -15.42 -10.69
N ASP A 68 -6.42 -15.90 -11.65
CA ASP A 68 -4.98 -16.13 -11.46
C ASP A 68 -4.14 -14.96 -11.98
N GLY A 69 -3.30 -14.41 -11.08
CA GLY A 69 -2.31 -13.37 -11.33
C GLY A 69 -2.89 -12.02 -11.76
N GLY A 70 -2.41 -10.94 -11.16
CA GLY A 70 -2.86 -9.60 -11.53
C GLY A 70 -2.30 -8.55 -10.58
N TYR A 71 -2.37 -7.30 -10.99
CA TYR A 71 -1.83 -6.17 -10.24
C TYR A 71 -2.67 -4.93 -10.48
N VAL A 72 -2.44 -3.90 -9.67
CA VAL A 72 -3.05 -2.60 -9.86
C VAL A 72 -1.97 -1.61 -10.28
N GLY A 73 -2.13 -1.04 -11.47
CA GLY A 73 -1.34 0.10 -11.92
C GLY A 73 -2.08 1.40 -11.67
N ASN A 74 -1.37 2.46 -11.29
CA ASN A 74 -1.96 3.77 -11.02
C ASN A 74 -1.71 4.74 -12.18
N SER A 75 -2.71 5.14 -12.95
CA SER A 75 -2.48 6.02 -14.11
C SER A 75 -2.42 7.52 -13.80
N ASP A 76 -2.54 7.93 -12.53
CA ASP A 76 -2.39 9.34 -12.13
C ASP A 76 -0.95 9.69 -11.72
N ALA A 77 -0.23 10.24 -12.68
CA ALA A 77 1.08 10.86 -12.52
C ALA A 77 0.93 12.39 -12.58
N THR A 78 1.41 13.06 -11.53
CA THR A 78 1.71 14.51 -11.46
C THR A 78 0.55 15.49 -11.25
N GLY A 79 0.45 16.04 -10.04
CA GLY A 79 -0.38 17.21 -9.70
C GLY A 79 -1.22 17.05 -8.44
N LYS A 80 -1.85 18.15 -7.98
CA LYS A 80 -2.93 18.17 -6.97
C LYS A 80 -4.18 17.49 -7.55
N SER A 81 -4.05 16.23 -7.98
CA SER A 81 -5.09 15.55 -8.73
C SER A 81 -6.29 15.34 -7.82
N SER A 82 -7.45 15.82 -8.27
CA SER A 82 -8.74 15.58 -7.64
C SER A 82 -9.30 14.22 -8.00
N VAL A 83 -8.67 13.51 -8.95
CA VAL A 83 -9.08 12.19 -9.42
C VAL A 83 -7.84 11.30 -9.42
N PHE A 84 -8.01 10.06 -8.99
CA PHE A 84 -6.96 9.06 -9.06
C PHE A 84 -7.46 7.89 -9.88
N SER A 85 -6.67 7.46 -10.85
CA SER A 85 -7.01 6.34 -11.71
C SER A 85 -6.21 5.10 -11.32
N LEU A 86 -6.91 4.00 -11.08
CA LEU A 86 -6.36 2.67 -10.82
C LEU A 86 -6.82 1.72 -11.92
N THR A 87 -5.89 1.00 -12.53
CA THR A 87 -6.20 -0.01 -13.55
C THR A 87 -5.88 -1.38 -12.98
N GLY A 88 -6.88 -2.24 -12.86
CA GLY A 88 -6.69 -3.65 -12.56
C GLY A 88 -6.21 -4.38 -13.80
N TYR A 89 -5.16 -5.18 -13.67
CA TYR A 89 -4.61 -6.00 -14.75
C TYR A 89 -4.70 -7.48 -14.39
N ASP A 90 -4.98 -8.33 -15.37
CA ASP A 90 -4.88 -9.79 -15.25
C ASP A 90 -3.42 -10.27 -15.32
N SER A 91 -3.18 -11.59 -15.28
CA SER A 91 -1.84 -12.16 -15.32
C SER A 91 -1.11 -11.89 -16.63
N ALA A 92 -1.86 -11.68 -17.72
CA ALA A 92 -1.35 -11.40 -19.05
C ALA A 92 -1.13 -9.89 -19.28
N GLY A 93 -1.48 -9.04 -18.31
CA GLY A 93 -1.33 -7.60 -18.41
C GLY A 93 -2.47 -6.91 -19.16
N ASN A 94 -3.62 -7.58 -19.36
CA ASN A 94 -4.81 -6.94 -19.91
C ASN A 94 -5.60 -6.25 -18.79
N ALA A 95 -6.17 -5.09 -19.09
CA ALA A 95 -7.06 -4.41 -18.15
C ALA A 95 -8.30 -5.28 -17.86
N THR A 96 -8.64 -5.47 -16.59
CA THR A 96 -9.78 -6.26 -16.14
C THR A 96 -10.48 -5.60 -14.98
N ASP A 97 -11.81 -5.66 -14.98
CA ASP A 97 -12.60 -5.29 -13.81
C ASP A 97 -12.27 -6.23 -12.65
N SER A 98 -12.10 -5.66 -11.46
CA SER A 98 -11.80 -6.41 -10.26
C SER A 98 -12.26 -5.68 -9.00
N ASP A 99 -12.28 -6.39 -7.88
CA ASP A 99 -12.32 -5.73 -6.59
C ASP A 99 -10.97 -5.00 -6.39
N ILE A 100 -10.98 -3.84 -5.74
CA ILE A 100 -9.76 -3.08 -5.46
C ILE A 100 -9.81 -2.63 -4.01
N ASP A 101 -8.77 -3.00 -3.26
CA ASP A 101 -8.45 -2.41 -1.97
C ASP A 101 -7.41 -1.33 -2.20
N GLY A 102 -7.69 -0.11 -1.74
CA GLY A 102 -6.81 1.00 -2.01
C GLY A 102 -6.70 2.00 -0.87
N VAL A 103 -5.58 2.73 -0.88
CA VAL A 103 -5.25 3.75 0.11
C VAL A 103 -4.66 4.95 -0.60
N ILE A 104 -5.10 6.14 -0.21
CA ILE A 104 -4.48 7.40 -0.60
C ILE A 104 -3.80 8.02 0.62
N PHE A 105 -2.51 8.27 0.52
CA PHE A 105 -1.73 9.02 1.49
C PHE A 105 -1.41 10.41 0.95
N GLY A 106 -1.83 11.45 1.65
CA GLY A 106 -1.66 12.82 1.20
C GLY A 106 -1.65 13.84 2.33
N TRP A 107 -1.77 15.11 1.97
CA TRP A 107 -1.67 16.23 2.90
C TRP A 107 -2.79 17.24 2.70
N ASP A 108 -3.24 17.84 3.81
CA ASP A 108 -4.24 18.93 3.84
C ASP A 108 -3.62 20.31 4.11
N SER A 109 -2.29 20.41 4.14
CA SER A 109 -1.59 21.69 4.13
C SER A 109 -0.82 21.89 2.82
N SER A 110 -0.79 23.12 2.32
CA SER A 110 0.08 23.52 1.22
C SER A 110 1.54 23.71 1.66
N ASP A 111 1.80 23.80 2.97
CA ASP A 111 3.14 24.09 3.50
C ASP A 111 4.07 22.88 3.35
N ALA A 112 4.82 22.84 2.25
CA ALA A 112 5.69 21.70 1.95
C ALA A 112 6.90 21.57 2.89
N ASN A 113 7.37 22.69 3.44
CA ASN A 113 8.64 22.79 4.18
C ASN A 113 8.46 22.82 5.70
N LEU A 114 7.23 22.84 6.20
CA LEU A 114 7.00 22.80 7.64
C LEU A 114 7.09 21.35 8.12
N VAL A 115 8.18 21.08 8.84
CA VAL A 115 8.43 19.81 9.50
C VAL A 115 7.97 19.94 10.95
N LYS A 116 6.96 19.16 11.30
CA LYS A 116 6.48 19.01 12.66
C LYS A 116 5.93 17.60 12.80
N ASP A 117 6.33 16.91 13.86
CA ASP A 117 5.75 15.60 14.15
C ASP A 117 4.24 15.77 14.38
N GLN A 118 3.46 15.12 13.52
CA GLN A 118 2.00 15.22 13.53
C GLN A 118 1.35 13.87 13.40
N ARG A 119 0.18 13.77 14.04
CA ARG A 119 -0.68 12.61 13.99
C ARG A 119 -1.27 12.44 12.60
N VAL A 120 -1.17 11.24 12.06
CA VAL A 120 -1.84 10.83 10.82
C VAL A 120 -3.34 10.75 11.08
N THR A 121 -4.11 11.42 10.24
CA THR A 121 -5.57 11.43 10.37
C THR A 121 -6.25 10.62 9.28
N THR A 122 -7.48 10.16 9.55
CA THR A 122 -8.28 9.36 8.63
C THR A 122 -9.78 9.64 8.81
N GLY A 123 -10.61 9.34 7.81
CA GLY A 123 -12.08 9.46 7.87
C GLY A 123 -12.77 8.39 8.72
N LEU A 124 -12.01 7.41 9.22
CA LEU A 124 -12.52 6.22 9.91
C LEU A 124 -12.73 6.43 11.42
N TYR A 125 -13.76 5.81 11.99
CA TYR A 125 -14.02 5.85 13.43
C TYR A 125 -13.18 4.81 14.18
N ASN A 126 -12.58 5.19 15.31
CA ASN A 126 -11.74 4.27 16.10
C ASN A 126 -10.80 3.46 15.21
N SER A 127 -10.08 4.19 14.35
CA SER A 127 -9.33 3.63 13.25
C SER A 127 -8.10 2.90 13.75
N ARG A 128 -7.79 1.79 13.10
CA ARG A 128 -6.63 0.97 13.43
C ARG A 128 -5.92 0.55 12.16
N ILE A 129 -4.61 0.74 12.16
CA ILE A 129 -3.69 0.14 11.19
C ILE A 129 -2.90 -0.97 11.88
N ILE A 130 -2.75 -2.10 11.20
CA ILE A 130 -1.78 -3.14 11.54
C ILE A 130 -0.89 -3.38 10.32
N TRP A 131 0.34 -3.80 10.54
CA TRP A 131 1.29 -4.03 9.47
C TRP A 131 2.29 -5.10 9.88
N GLY A 132 2.94 -5.70 8.89
CA GLY A 132 3.93 -6.72 9.17
C GLY A 132 4.56 -7.32 7.94
N ARG A 133 5.41 -8.33 8.19
CA ARG A 133 6.12 -9.10 7.18
C ARG A 133 5.85 -10.58 7.40
N VAL A 134 5.65 -11.29 6.30
CA VAL A 134 5.39 -12.74 6.29
C VAL A 134 6.44 -13.42 5.42
N THR A 135 6.94 -14.58 5.87
CA THR A 135 7.82 -15.43 5.06
C THR A 135 7.01 -16.33 4.13
N GLY A 136 7.41 -16.41 2.86
CA GLY A 136 6.66 -17.16 1.86
C GLY A 136 6.66 -18.66 2.08
N THR A 137 7.78 -19.24 2.51
CA THR A 137 7.97 -20.70 2.61
C THR A 137 7.13 -21.34 3.73
N THR A 138 6.94 -20.62 4.83
CA THR A 138 6.26 -21.14 6.03
C THR A 138 4.98 -20.38 6.38
N GLY A 139 4.77 -19.19 5.83
CA GLY A 139 3.72 -18.28 6.29
C GLY A 139 4.01 -17.70 7.69
N ALA A 140 5.26 -17.72 8.16
CA ALA A 140 5.59 -17.20 9.48
C ALA A 140 5.57 -15.66 9.49
N VAL A 141 4.96 -15.08 10.52
CA VAL A 141 4.92 -13.62 10.71
C VAL A 141 6.20 -13.19 11.41
N VAL A 142 7.09 -12.52 10.66
CA VAL A 142 8.39 -12.02 11.15
C VAL A 142 8.23 -10.69 11.89
N VAL A 143 7.29 -9.86 11.44
CA VAL A 143 6.95 -8.57 12.05
C VAL A 143 5.43 -8.47 12.16
N GLY A 144 4.93 -7.97 13.29
CA GLY A 144 3.49 -7.82 13.53
C GLY A 144 2.80 -9.08 14.07
N ASN A 145 3.56 -10.07 14.57
CA ASN A 145 3.03 -11.33 15.09
C ASN A 145 2.03 -11.13 16.25
N GLY A 146 2.13 -10.03 16.99
CA GLY A 146 1.20 -9.62 18.04
C GLY A 146 -0.18 -9.16 17.55
N ASP A 147 -0.34 -8.87 16.26
CA ASP A 147 -1.58 -8.34 15.69
C ASP A 147 -2.31 -9.36 14.81
N PHE A 148 -1.56 -10.23 14.13
CA PHE A 148 -2.10 -11.24 13.23
C PHE A 148 -1.23 -12.50 13.18
N SER A 149 -1.81 -13.58 12.69
CA SER A 149 -1.13 -14.81 12.30
C SER A 149 -1.41 -15.11 10.84
N VAL A 150 -0.56 -15.93 10.24
CA VAL A 150 -0.73 -16.39 8.86
C VAL A 150 -0.53 -17.90 8.82
N THR A 151 -1.36 -18.58 8.03
CA THR A 151 -1.24 -20.01 7.72
C THR A 151 -1.05 -20.16 6.22
N ARG A 152 0.03 -20.82 5.80
CA ARG A 152 0.20 -21.23 4.40
C ARG A 152 -0.73 -22.42 4.14
N SER A 153 -1.69 -22.24 3.24
CA SER A 153 -2.72 -23.24 2.90
C SER A 153 -2.42 -24.00 1.59
N GLY A 154 -1.45 -23.49 0.83
CA GLY A 154 -0.93 -24.07 -0.41
C GLY A 154 0.17 -23.18 -0.97
N THR A 155 0.82 -23.60 -2.06
CA THR A 155 1.80 -22.76 -2.75
C THR A 155 1.17 -21.43 -3.14
N GLY A 156 1.81 -20.34 -2.73
CA GLY A 156 1.34 -18.98 -2.99
C GLY A 156 0.02 -18.62 -2.34
N THR A 157 -0.53 -19.41 -1.40
CA THR A 157 -1.84 -19.12 -0.77
C THR A 157 -1.74 -19.05 0.75
N TYR A 158 -2.07 -17.90 1.30
CA TYR A 158 -1.88 -17.55 2.71
C TYR A 158 -3.19 -17.06 3.33
N VAL A 159 -3.61 -17.68 4.42
CA VAL A 159 -4.78 -17.27 5.19
C VAL A 159 -4.33 -16.44 6.38
N VAL A 160 -4.75 -15.18 6.42
CA VAL A 160 -4.47 -14.24 7.50
C VAL A 160 -5.56 -14.33 8.55
N SER A 161 -5.19 -14.37 9.83
CA SER A 161 -6.12 -14.26 10.95
C SER A 161 -5.74 -13.11 11.87
N TYR A 162 -6.69 -12.27 12.24
CA TYR A 162 -6.47 -11.13 13.12
C TYR A 162 -6.69 -11.53 14.57
N ARG A 163 -5.76 -11.16 15.45
CA ARG A 163 -5.91 -11.42 16.90
C ARG A 163 -7.06 -10.62 17.51
N ARG A 164 -7.32 -9.44 16.95
CA ARG A 164 -8.48 -8.62 17.29
C ARG A 164 -9.27 -8.32 16.03
N THR A 165 -10.52 -8.74 15.98
CA THR A 165 -11.41 -8.53 14.84
C THR A 165 -11.65 -7.05 14.57
N PHE A 166 -11.86 -6.68 13.31
CA PHE A 166 -12.38 -5.38 12.91
C PHE A 166 -13.92 -5.40 12.89
N SER A 167 -14.53 -4.25 13.16
CA SER A 167 -16.00 -4.11 13.20
C SER A 167 -16.66 -4.15 11.81
N GLN A 168 -15.89 -3.83 10.77
CA GLN A 168 -16.20 -3.94 9.36
C GLN A 168 -15.01 -4.59 8.63
N ALA A 169 -15.24 -5.05 7.41
CA ALA A 169 -14.20 -5.62 6.56
C ALA A 169 -13.09 -4.57 6.32
N PRO A 170 -11.86 -4.76 6.83
CA PRO A 170 -10.78 -3.78 6.67
C PRO A 170 -10.25 -3.77 5.23
N VAL A 171 -9.62 -2.66 4.84
CA VAL A 171 -8.83 -2.55 3.61
C VAL A 171 -7.46 -3.17 3.84
N VAL A 172 -6.99 -3.99 2.92
CA VAL A 172 -5.71 -4.69 3.00
C VAL A 172 -4.86 -4.29 1.80
N LEU A 173 -3.60 -3.97 2.03
CA LEU A 173 -2.57 -3.79 1.01
C LEU A 173 -1.51 -4.86 1.19
N VAL A 174 -0.95 -5.33 0.07
CA VAL A 174 0.09 -6.35 0.06
C VAL A 174 1.14 -5.96 -0.97
N SER A 175 2.41 -6.15 -0.63
CA SER A 175 3.53 -5.96 -1.56
C SER A 175 4.46 -7.17 -1.48
N GLY A 176 4.80 -7.74 -2.63
CA GLY A 176 5.77 -8.83 -2.72
C GLY A 176 7.19 -8.36 -2.38
N ILE A 177 7.97 -9.26 -1.80
CA ILE A 177 9.41 -9.13 -1.57
C ILE A 177 10.11 -10.12 -2.49
N ALA A 178 10.86 -9.60 -3.46
CA ALA A 178 11.51 -10.39 -4.49
C ALA A 178 12.78 -11.08 -3.98
N THR A 179 13.05 -12.29 -4.47
CA THR A 179 14.39 -12.89 -4.43
C THR A 179 15.01 -13.03 -5.82
N SER A 180 14.20 -13.11 -6.90
CA SER A 180 14.66 -13.09 -8.30
C SER A 180 13.52 -12.98 -9.33
N THR A 181 12.33 -13.52 -9.04
CA THR A 181 11.13 -13.45 -9.89
C THR A 181 10.14 -12.39 -9.41
N ALA A 182 9.35 -11.81 -10.33
CA ALA A 182 8.30 -10.86 -9.97
C ALA A 182 7.16 -11.55 -9.22
N LEU A 183 6.73 -10.97 -8.09
CA LEU A 183 5.57 -11.43 -7.34
C LEU A 183 4.40 -10.47 -7.54
N SER A 184 3.24 -11.02 -7.86
CA SER A 184 1.97 -10.30 -8.00
C SER A 184 1.02 -10.70 -6.88
N PRO A 185 0.97 -9.93 -5.78
CA PRO A 185 0.05 -10.20 -4.68
C PRO A 185 -1.38 -9.80 -5.04
N ARG A 186 -2.35 -10.60 -4.59
CA ARG A 186 -3.79 -10.34 -4.73
C ARG A 186 -4.57 -10.82 -3.50
N ILE A 187 -5.76 -10.28 -3.28
CA ILE A 187 -6.68 -10.66 -2.19
C ILE A 187 -7.86 -11.46 -2.75
N THR A 188 -7.80 -12.78 -2.63
CA THR A 188 -8.83 -13.67 -3.20
C THR A 188 -10.06 -13.83 -2.32
N ASN A 189 -9.92 -13.62 -1.02
CA ASN A 189 -11.05 -13.57 -0.10
C ASN A 189 -10.89 -12.37 0.83
N SER A 190 -11.78 -11.40 0.67
CA SER A 190 -11.79 -10.22 1.54
C SER A 190 -12.31 -10.59 2.91
N ALA A 191 -11.66 -10.06 3.95
CA ALA A 191 -12.02 -10.33 5.33
C ALA A 191 -13.50 -10.05 5.59
N SER A 192 -14.25 -11.08 5.97
CA SER A 192 -15.61 -10.89 6.43
C SER A 192 -15.59 -10.13 7.76
N ALA A 193 -16.45 -9.13 7.88
CA ALA A 193 -16.58 -8.37 9.12
C ALA A 193 -16.80 -9.33 10.30
N ARG A 194 -16.16 -9.06 11.44
CA ARG A 194 -16.34 -9.80 12.70
C ARG A 194 -15.87 -11.26 12.69
N LEU A 195 -15.14 -11.71 11.68
CA LEU A 195 -14.45 -13.00 11.74
C LEU A 195 -12.99 -12.81 12.17
N ALA A 196 -12.48 -13.77 12.95
CA ALA A 196 -11.06 -13.84 13.27
C ALA A 196 -10.24 -14.18 12.03
N THR A 197 -10.79 -14.98 11.12
CA THR A 197 -10.26 -15.15 9.77
C THR A 197 -10.37 -13.82 9.04
N GLY A 198 -9.22 -13.23 8.77
CA GLY A 198 -9.06 -12.01 7.99
C GLY A 198 -9.22 -12.35 6.52
N CYS A 199 -8.18 -12.14 5.73
CA CYS A 199 -8.22 -12.33 4.30
C CYS A 199 -7.47 -13.59 3.83
N THR A 200 -7.69 -13.97 2.58
CA THR A 200 -6.78 -14.85 1.84
C THR A 200 -5.93 -14.01 0.90
N ILE A 201 -4.61 -14.11 1.06
CA ILE A 201 -3.63 -13.52 0.16
C ILE A 201 -3.15 -14.62 -0.76
N THR A 202 -3.12 -14.30 -2.05
CA THR A 202 -2.56 -15.17 -3.08
C THR A 202 -1.42 -14.44 -3.76
N LEU A 203 -0.30 -15.12 -3.91
CA LEU A 203 0.88 -14.65 -4.62
C LEU A 203 1.02 -15.46 -5.89
N ALA A 204 1.12 -14.76 -7.01
CA ALA A 204 1.42 -15.36 -8.29
C ALA A 204 2.82 -14.94 -8.74
N GLY A 205 3.53 -15.87 -9.36
CA GLY A 205 4.73 -15.58 -10.12
C GLY A 205 4.41 -15.09 -11.53
N ASN A 206 5.44 -15.10 -12.35
CA ASN A 206 5.48 -14.49 -13.68
C ASN A 206 4.41 -14.98 -14.66
N SER A 207 4.04 -16.26 -14.61
CA SER A 207 3.05 -16.89 -15.49
C SER A 207 1.63 -16.87 -14.94
N GLY A 208 1.37 -16.09 -13.88
CA GLY A 208 0.12 -16.18 -13.12
C GLY A 208 0.03 -17.42 -12.21
N SER A 209 1.00 -18.33 -12.32
CA SER A 209 1.07 -19.55 -11.50
C SER A 209 1.31 -19.21 -10.03
N PRO A 210 0.68 -19.93 -9.09
CA PRO A 210 0.91 -19.72 -7.66
C PRO A 210 2.39 -19.87 -7.32
N ALA A 211 2.95 -18.91 -6.57
CA ALA A 211 4.35 -18.89 -6.18
C ALA A 211 4.48 -18.44 -4.73
N ASP A 212 5.36 -19.10 -3.96
CA ASP A 212 5.69 -18.61 -2.63
C ASP A 212 6.68 -17.45 -2.72
N GLY A 213 6.54 -16.51 -1.80
CA GLY A 213 7.45 -15.39 -1.65
C GLY A 213 7.19 -14.64 -0.37
N ASP A 214 8.20 -13.96 0.13
CA ASP A 214 8.03 -13.07 1.27
C ASP A 214 7.13 -11.89 0.84
N PHE A 215 6.37 -11.33 1.79
CA PHE A 215 5.53 -10.17 1.50
C PHE A 215 5.33 -9.28 2.71
N TYR A 216 5.07 -8.02 2.44
CA TYR A 216 4.54 -7.07 3.40
C TYR A 216 3.03 -7.01 3.33
N ILE A 217 2.40 -6.81 4.49
CA ILE A 217 0.97 -6.59 4.62
C ILE A 217 0.73 -5.31 5.42
N VAL A 218 -0.22 -4.50 4.97
CA VAL A 218 -0.76 -3.36 5.73
C VAL A 218 -2.28 -3.49 5.72
N VAL A 219 -2.91 -3.39 6.89
CA VAL A 219 -4.38 -3.51 7.02
C VAL A 219 -4.90 -2.30 7.77
N ILE A 220 -5.87 -1.61 7.18
CA ILE A 220 -6.52 -0.43 7.74
C ILE A 220 -8.00 -0.73 7.93
N GLY A 221 -8.51 -0.50 9.13
CA GLY A 221 -9.92 -0.66 9.40
C GLY A 221 -10.36 0.10 10.64
N GLN A 222 -11.52 -0.29 11.17
CA GLN A 222 -12.13 0.36 12.33
C GLN A 222 -12.62 -0.63 13.38
N ASP A 223 -12.46 -0.25 14.64
CA ASP A 223 -12.92 -1.02 15.79
C ASP A 223 -14.39 -0.75 16.15
N THR A 224 -15.07 0.16 15.46
CA THR A 224 -16.50 0.45 15.65
C THR A 224 -17.22 0.63 14.32
N ARG A 225 -18.45 0.11 14.22
CA ARG A 225 -19.25 0.20 12.98
C ARG A 225 -19.74 1.63 12.79
N SER A 226 -19.22 2.32 11.80
CA SER A 226 -19.72 3.61 11.35
C SER A 226 -19.18 3.91 9.96
N ASP A 227 -19.99 4.47 9.06
CA ASP A 227 -19.65 4.49 7.63
C ASP A 227 -18.77 5.67 7.19
N SER A 228 -18.31 6.49 8.15
CA SER A 228 -17.27 7.54 8.05
C SER A 228 -17.65 8.67 9.00
N SER A 229 -16.64 9.30 9.57
CA SER A 229 -16.79 10.48 10.40
C SER A 229 -16.64 11.73 9.54
N LYS A 230 -17.58 12.69 9.62
CA LYS A 230 -17.32 14.06 9.12
C LYS A 230 -16.10 14.72 9.81
N ARG A 231 -15.60 14.12 10.89
CA ARG A 231 -14.44 14.59 11.66
C ARG A 231 -13.28 13.60 11.50
N ARG A 232 -12.17 14.07 10.95
CA ARG A 232 -10.94 13.29 10.86
C ARG A 232 -10.50 12.81 12.24
N GLN A 233 -10.26 11.51 12.37
CA GLN A 233 -9.80 10.86 13.59
C GLN A 233 -8.31 10.50 13.48
N ILE A 234 -7.65 10.30 14.61
CA ILE A 234 -6.25 9.88 14.65
C ILE A 234 -6.16 8.40 14.28
N LEU A 235 -5.21 8.05 13.41
CA LEU A 235 -4.90 6.67 13.08
C LEU A 235 -4.12 6.01 14.21
N MET A 236 -4.60 4.86 14.68
CA MET A 236 -4.01 4.16 15.81
C MET A 236 -3.32 2.85 15.38
N ASN A 237 -2.26 2.46 16.08
CA ASN A 237 -1.51 1.22 15.86
C ASN A 237 -1.08 0.60 17.21
N SER A 238 -0.84 -0.70 17.26
CA SER A 238 -0.44 -1.41 18.48
C SER A 238 1.05 -1.26 18.83
N GLN A 239 1.91 -1.00 17.85
CA GLN A 239 3.36 -0.90 17.98
C GLN A 239 3.77 0.44 18.61
N ARG A 240 4.92 0.45 19.31
CA ARG A 240 5.47 1.69 19.90
C ARG A 240 5.94 2.67 18.84
N LYS A 241 5.75 3.96 19.12
CA LYS A 241 6.19 5.10 18.31
C LYS A 241 6.06 4.81 16.79
N PRO A 242 4.84 4.47 16.32
CA PRO A 242 4.65 4.09 14.94
C PRO A 242 4.76 5.33 14.06
N ARG A 243 5.48 5.21 12.96
CA ARG A 243 5.71 6.29 12.00
C ARG A 243 5.47 5.79 10.59
N ILE A 244 4.81 6.62 9.78
CA ILE A 244 4.62 6.39 8.36
C ILE A 244 5.49 7.39 7.58
N LEU A 245 5.94 7.00 6.39
CA LEU A 245 6.63 7.86 5.41
C LEU A 245 6.04 7.57 4.02
N GLY A 246 6.13 8.55 3.13
CA GLY A 246 5.69 8.40 1.74
C GLY A 246 6.73 8.95 0.76
N ALA A 247 6.96 8.23 -0.33
CA ALA A 247 7.78 8.71 -1.44
C ALA A 247 7.12 8.45 -2.78
N GLN A 248 7.45 9.30 -3.75
CA GLN A 248 7.24 9.01 -5.16
C GLN A 248 8.58 9.18 -5.87
N VAL A 249 8.97 8.14 -6.59
CA VAL A 249 10.15 8.11 -7.45
C VAL A 249 9.69 8.14 -8.88
N THR A 250 10.26 9.03 -9.69
CA THR A 250 10.12 9.01 -11.14
C THR A 250 11.47 8.65 -11.73
N MET A 251 11.53 7.49 -12.38
CA MET A 251 12.67 7.10 -13.21
C MET A 251 12.37 7.56 -14.63
N ALA A 252 13.10 8.55 -15.13
CA ALA A 252 12.99 9.01 -16.50
C ALA A 252 14.38 9.09 -17.12
N SER A 253 14.60 8.37 -18.22
CA SER A 253 15.87 8.37 -18.96
C SER A 253 17.09 7.96 -18.11
N GLY A 254 16.94 6.97 -17.22
CA GLY A 254 18.05 6.49 -16.37
C GLY A 254 18.53 7.53 -15.34
N THR A 255 17.65 8.43 -14.90
CA THR A 255 17.93 9.30 -13.76
C THR A 255 16.74 9.26 -12.79
N PRO A 256 16.92 8.66 -11.60
CA PRO A 256 15.93 8.69 -10.55
C PRO A 256 15.69 10.10 -10.04
N SER A 257 14.43 10.47 -9.79
CA SER A 257 14.08 11.70 -9.10
C SER A 257 13.02 11.47 -8.02
N LEU A 258 13.21 12.07 -6.85
CA LEU A 258 12.20 12.11 -5.78
C LEU A 258 11.25 13.27 -6.02
N THR A 259 10.02 12.97 -6.42
CA THR A 259 8.96 13.99 -6.62
C THR A 259 8.15 14.21 -5.33
N ILE A 260 8.11 13.23 -4.43
CA ILE A 260 7.54 13.31 -3.08
C ILE A 260 8.52 12.66 -2.10
N GLY A 261 8.72 13.25 -0.92
CA GLY A 261 9.54 12.69 0.16
C GLY A 261 11.03 13.11 0.18
N GLY A 262 11.58 13.63 -0.93
CA GLY A 262 12.96 14.15 -1.03
C GLY A 262 13.06 15.68 -0.97
N GLN A 263 14.26 16.27 -1.06
CA GLN A 263 14.52 17.71 -0.76
C GLN A 263 13.55 18.74 -1.37
N THR A 264 12.94 18.47 -2.53
CA THR A 264 11.93 19.32 -3.19
C THR A 264 10.48 18.89 -2.89
N GLY A 265 10.24 18.23 -1.75
CA GLY A 265 8.92 17.69 -1.39
C GLY A 265 8.82 16.96 -0.05
N GLY A 266 9.93 16.76 0.67
CA GLY A 266 10.01 16.07 1.95
C GLY A 266 11.43 16.02 2.54
N ILE A 267 11.54 15.71 3.84
CA ILE A 267 12.81 15.45 4.53
C ILE A 267 12.96 13.98 4.95
N ASP A 268 12.06 13.13 4.44
CA ASP A 268 11.95 11.74 4.90
C ASP A 268 13.03 10.86 4.28
N PHE A 269 13.60 11.27 3.14
CA PHE A 269 14.65 10.56 2.40
C PHE A 269 15.83 11.48 2.07
N THR A 270 17.05 11.00 2.31
CA THR A 270 18.31 11.74 2.10
C THR A 270 19.04 11.35 0.82
N GLY A 271 18.70 10.21 0.22
CA GLY A 271 19.39 9.69 -0.95
C GLY A 271 18.46 8.87 -1.84
N LEU A 272 18.76 8.92 -3.13
CA LEU A 272 18.19 8.07 -4.16
C LEU A 272 19.33 7.64 -5.09
N THR A 273 19.50 6.34 -5.27
CA THR A 273 20.55 5.75 -6.11
C THR A 273 19.92 4.95 -7.23
N ASP A 274 20.37 5.19 -8.46
CA ASP A 274 20.08 4.34 -9.61
C ASP A 274 20.98 3.10 -9.54
N ASN A 275 20.40 1.91 -9.49
CA ASN A 275 21.16 0.67 -9.52
C ASN A 275 21.14 0.01 -10.89
N GLU A 276 20.31 0.48 -11.83
CA GLU A 276 20.08 0.07 -13.22
C GLU A 276 18.62 0.42 -13.61
N ALA A 277 18.26 0.22 -14.88
CA ALA A 277 16.88 0.41 -15.33
C ALA A 277 15.89 -0.34 -14.42
N GLY A 278 14.85 0.34 -13.96
CA GLY A 278 13.84 -0.21 -13.07
C GLY A 278 14.32 -0.63 -11.67
N ASP A 279 15.58 -0.35 -11.28
CA ASP A 279 16.12 -0.70 -9.97
C ASP A 279 16.68 0.54 -9.26
N PHE A 280 16.12 0.88 -8.11
CA PHE A 280 16.57 2.03 -7.35
C PHE A 280 16.54 1.80 -5.84
N SER A 281 17.42 2.52 -5.13
CA SER A 281 17.52 2.49 -3.68
C SER A 281 17.19 3.86 -3.08
N LEU A 282 16.33 3.91 -2.06
CA LEU A 282 16.07 5.09 -1.23
C LEU A 282 16.75 4.96 0.13
N THR A 283 17.38 6.04 0.58
CA THR A 283 17.92 6.16 1.95
C THR A 283 17.00 7.01 2.81
N ILE A 284 16.53 6.44 3.93
CA ILE A 284 15.63 7.07 4.89
C ILE A 284 16.44 8.05 5.75
N ALA A 285 15.99 9.30 5.85
CA ALA A 285 16.73 10.35 6.56
C ALA A 285 16.94 10.04 8.05
N LYS A 286 15.89 9.53 8.70
CA LYS A 286 15.91 9.03 10.07
C LYS A 286 15.56 7.54 10.05
N PRO A 287 16.55 6.64 10.19
CA PRO A 287 16.31 5.20 10.21
C PRO A 287 15.23 4.81 11.22
N PHE A 288 14.47 3.78 10.90
CA PHE A 288 13.59 3.15 11.88
C PHE A 288 14.42 2.38 12.91
N ALA A 289 13.86 2.18 14.11
CA ALA A 289 14.52 1.34 15.11
C ALA A 289 14.49 -0.15 14.72
N ARG A 290 13.53 -0.52 13.88
CA ARG A 290 13.27 -1.88 13.39
C ARG A 290 13.00 -1.84 11.89
N GLN A 291 13.05 -3.01 11.26
CA GLN A 291 12.70 -3.12 9.85
C GLN A 291 11.24 -2.69 9.63
N PRO A 292 10.97 -1.72 8.75
CA PRO A 292 9.61 -1.30 8.43
C PRO A 292 8.92 -2.29 7.47
N ALA A 293 7.59 -2.19 7.36
CA ALA A 293 6.86 -2.70 6.21
C ALA A 293 6.85 -1.67 5.07
N VAL A 294 6.96 -2.16 3.85
CA VAL A 294 7.01 -1.33 2.64
C VAL A 294 5.95 -1.80 1.67
N ILE A 295 5.09 -0.87 1.22
CA ILE A 295 4.16 -1.10 0.12
C ILE A 295 4.61 -0.28 -1.07
N VAL A 296 4.77 -0.94 -2.22
CA VAL A 296 5.09 -0.29 -3.48
C VAL A 296 3.96 -0.45 -4.48
N SER A 297 3.75 0.58 -5.31
CA SER A 297 2.77 0.56 -6.39
C SER A 297 3.30 1.42 -7.54
N THR A 298 3.07 0.98 -8.77
CA THR A 298 3.56 1.63 -10.00
C THR A 298 2.42 2.01 -10.92
N THR A 299 2.71 2.75 -11.99
CA THR A 299 1.65 3.27 -12.86
C THR A 299 1.15 2.26 -13.88
N THR A 300 2.05 1.61 -14.61
CA THR A 300 1.72 0.57 -15.61
C THR A 300 2.55 -0.69 -15.44
N GLN A 301 3.60 -0.63 -14.62
CA GLN A 301 4.54 -1.70 -14.33
C GLN A 301 4.05 -2.60 -13.18
N ARG A 302 4.80 -3.68 -12.94
CA ARG A 302 4.77 -4.39 -11.66
C ARG A 302 5.87 -3.83 -10.78
N SER A 303 5.61 -3.66 -9.49
CA SER A 303 6.61 -3.22 -8.51
C SER A 303 6.69 -4.17 -7.34
N GLN A 304 7.91 -4.37 -6.84
CA GLN A 304 8.19 -5.20 -5.68
C GLN A 304 9.36 -4.66 -4.89
N VAL A 305 9.41 -5.03 -3.61
CA VAL A 305 10.55 -4.70 -2.76
C VAL A 305 11.66 -5.71 -3.05
N HIS A 306 12.84 -5.26 -3.46
CA HIS A 306 13.97 -6.14 -3.75
C HIS A 306 14.78 -6.43 -2.49
N SER A 307 15.15 -5.38 -1.76
CA SER A 307 15.82 -5.52 -0.47
C SER A 307 15.42 -4.37 0.45
N TYR A 308 15.63 -4.56 1.74
CA TYR A 308 15.29 -3.58 2.74
C TYR A 308 16.18 -3.71 3.95
N SER A 309 16.31 -2.61 4.66
CA SER A 309 16.85 -2.51 6.00
C SER A 309 16.04 -1.47 6.76
N ASN A 310 16.49 -1.11 7.95
CA ASN A 310 15.90 -0.01 8.70
C ASN A 310 16.21 1.38 8.12
N ASN A 311 17.15 1.48 7.16
CA ASN A 311 17.62 2.74 6.59
C ASN A 311 17.55 2.80 5.05
N VAL A 312 17.63 1.66 4.36
CA VAL A 312 17.65 1.60 2.89
C VAL A 312 16.54 0.71 2.39
N ILE A 313 15.82 1.16 1.37
CA ILE A 313 14.78 0.42 0.66
C ILE A 313 15.19 0.33 -0.80
N ARG A 314 15.33 -0.88 -1.34
CA ARG A 314 15.55 -1.12 -2.77
C ARG A 314 14.28 -1.65 -3.40
N VAL A 315 13.86 -1.04 -4.50
CA VAL A 315 12.65 -1.36 -5.23
C VAL A 315 13.02 -1.78 -6.64
N LEU A 316 12.32 -2.78 -7.14
CA LEU A 316 12.45 -3.27 -8.51
C LEU A 316 11.12 -3.11 -9.24
N THR A 317 11.17 -2.53 -10.44
CA THR A 317 10.02 -2.34 -11.33
C THR A 317 10.21 -3.15 -12.60
N LYS A 318 9.25 -4.05 -12.86
CA LYS A 318 9.25 -4.99 -13.99
C LYS A 318 8.16 -4.62 -14.98
N ALA A 319 8.35 -4.95 -16.26
CA ALA A 319 7.33 -4.67 -17.26
C ALA A 319 6.03 -5.42 -16.93
N ALA A 320 4.90 -4.83 -17.36
CA ALA A 320 3.55 -5.35 -17.14
C ALA A 320 3.41 -6.84 -17.51
N ASN A 321 3.96 -7.16 -18.69
CA ASN A 321 3.85 -8.42 -19.42
C ASN A 321 5.20 -9.17 -19.53
N ASP A 322 6.29 -8.57 -19.04
CA ASP A 322 7.61 -9.21 -18.99
C ASP A 322 8.24 -8.99 -17.61
N THR A 323 8.27 -10.06 -16.84
CA THR A 323 8.76 -10.09 -15.48
C THR A 323 10.28 -10.24 -15.36
N ASN A 324 10.98 -10.43 -16.48
CA ASN A 324 12.43 -10.50 -16.52
C ASN A 324 13.04 -9.17 -16.90
N THR A 325 12.30 -8.33 -17.63
CA THR A 325 12.76 -7.00 -18.05
C THR A 325 12.45 -5.96 -16.98
N ASP A 326 13.51 -5.41 -16.39
CA ASP A 326 13.39 -4.22 -15.55
C ASP A 326 13.13 -2.99 -16.41
N VAL A 327 12.22 -2.14 -15.95
CA VAL A 327 11.78 -0.95 -16.69
C VAL A 327 11.60 0.23 -15.75
N ASP A 328 12.03 1.40 -16.23
CA ASP A 328 11.79 2.66 -15.55
C ASP A 328 10.28 2.99 -15.50
N GLY A 329 9.88 3.70 -14.44
CA GLY A 329 8.51 4.13 -14.24
C GLY A 329 8.34 5.07 -13.06
N VAL A 330 7.08 5.44 -12.81
CA VAL A 330 6.70 6.21 -11.61
C VAL A 330 6.25 5.23 -10.54
N THR A 331 6.88 5.30 -9.38
CA THR A 331 6.63 4.39 -8.25
C THR A 331 6.25 5.15 -6.99
N ASN A 332 5.10 4.81 -6.42
CA ASN A 332 4.66 5.25 -5.10
C ASN A 332 5.15 4.25 -4.05
N ILE A 333 5.61 4.77 -2.91
CA ILE A 333 6.18 3.98 -1.82
C ILE A 333 5.57 4.45 -0.51
N LEU A 334 4.99 3.52 0.24
CA LEU A 334 4.52 3.73 1.61
C LEU A 334 5.42 2.92 2.55
N VAL A 335 5.96 3.58 3.56
CA VAL A 335 6.79 2.91 4.58
C VAL A 335 6.12 3.08 5.92
N ILE A 336 5.89 1.99 6.64
CA ILE A 336 5.38 2.03 8.01
C ILE A 336 6.30 1.24 8.93
N GLY A 337 6.72 1.87 10.01
CA GLY A 337 7.67 1.27 10.94
C GLY A 337 7.51 1.80 12.36
N SER A 338 8.49 1.47 13.20
CA SER A 338 8.55 1.89 14.60
C SER A 338 9.89 2.57 14.89
N ASP A 339 9.83 3.69 15.61
CA ASP A 339 10.99 4.42 16.11
C ASP A 339 11.43 3.92 17.51
N ASP A 340 10.92 2.78 17.96
CA ASP A 340 11.24 2.18 19.26
C ASP A 340 11.61 0.71 19.09
N ALA A 341 12.75 0.31 19.62
CA ALA A 341 13.27 -1.06 19.50
C ALA A 341 12.60 -2.06 20.48
N SER A 342 11.82 -1.60 21.46
CA SER A 342 11.50 -2.34 22.69
C SER A 342 10.19 -3.14 22.71
N GLU A 343 9.44 -3.31 21.61
CA GLU A 343 8.13 -4.01 21.64
C GLU A 343 7.96 -4.99 20.47
N TYR A 344 7.72 -6.27 20.83
CA TYR A 344 7.63 -7.47 19.99
C TYR A 344 8.65 -7.52 18.86
#